data_AF-A0A4S4KVB1-F1
#
_entry.id   AF-A0A4S4KVB1-F1
#
_cell.length_a   1.000
_cell.length_b   1.000
_cell.length_c   1.000
_cell.angle_alpha   90.00
_cell.angle_beta   90.00
_cell.angle_gamma   90.00
#
_symmetry.space_group_name_H-M   'P 1'
#
loop_
_entity.id
_entity.type
_entity.pdbx_description
1 polymer ?
#
loop_
_entity_poly.entity_id
_entity_poly.type
_entity_poly.pdbx_seq_one_letter_code
_entity_poly.pdbx_strand_id
1 'polypeptide(L)'
;MSQVAPDAGVVILAEEYLLESLIVISMIILVIYDYAITLYREVTWIWLRKWTFATWIFLANRYLTITAVLFVATRPTAQRYVPKSRYEITK
;
A
#
# COMPACT_ATOMS: atom_id res chain seq x y z
N MET A 1 23.77 27.54 -17.50
CA MET A 1 23.05 26.56 -16.66
C MET A 1 21.57 26.88 -16.81
N SER A 2 20.82 26.07 -17.56
CA SER A 2 19.41 26.33 -17.86
C SER A 2 18.57 25.99 -16.63
N GLN A 3 18.02 27.00 -15.96
CA GLN A 3 16.96 26.80 -14.98
C GLN A 3 15.79 26.15 -15.72
N VAL A 4 15.55 24.87 -15.46
CA VAL A 4 14.29 24.22 -15.81
C VAL A 4 13.19 25.08 -15.21
N ALA A 5 12.30 25.60 -16.05
CA ALA A 5 11.28 26.56 -15.66
C ALA A 5 10.54 26.06 -14.41
N PRO A 6 10.26 26.93 -13.42
CA PRO A 6 9.64 26.53 -12.15
C PRO A 6 8.38 25.69 -12.34
N ASP A 7 7.66 25.90 -13.45
CA ASP A 7 6.45 25.17 -13.84
C ASP A 7 6.73 23.69 -14.16
N ALA A 8 7.83 23.40 -14.86
CA ALA A 8 8.18 22.03 -15.23
C ALA A 8 8.61 21.20 -14.01
N GLY A 9 9.24 21.82 -13.01
CA GLY A 9 9.58 21.16 -11.75
C GLY A 9 8.34 20.75 -10.95
N VAL A 10 7.31 21.60 -10.91
CA VAL A 10 6.05 21.30 -10.21
C VAL A 10 5.29 20.16 -10.88
N VAL A 11 5.27 20.12 -12.21
CA VAL A 11 4.62 19.03 -12.97
C VAL A 11 5.27 17.68 -12.68
N ILE A 12 6.60 17.60 -12.64
CA ILE A 12 7.32 16.34 -12.35
C ILE A 12 6.99 15.81 -10.95
N LEU A 13 6.98 16.68 -9.94
CA LEU A 13 6.63 16.29 -8.57
C LEU A 13 5.18 15.82 -8.43
N ALA A 14 4.27 16.45 -9.18
CA ALA A 14 2.87 16.05 -9.21
C ALA A 14 2.69 14.69 -9.89
N GLU A 15 3.39 14.44 -11.00
CA GLU A 15 3.37 13.15 -11.71
C GLU A 15 3.95 12.03 -10.84
N GLU A 16 5.09 12.25 -10.19
CA GLU A 16 5.71 11.28 -9.27
C GLU A 16 4.74 10.88 -8.15
N TYR A 17 4.08 11.88 -7.55
CA TYR A 17 3.09 11.66 -6.50
C TYR A 17 1.88 10.85 -6.99
N LEU A 18 1.36 11.17 -8.18
CA LEU A 18 0.24 10.45 -8.77
C LEU A 18 0.59 9.00 -9.07
N LEU A 19 1.79 8.75 -9.62
CA LEU A 19 2.27 7.40 -9.91
C LEU A 19 2.39 6.57 -8.64
N GLU A 20 2.97 7.11 -7.57
CA GLU A 20 3.05 6.42 -6.28
C GLU A 20 1.66 6.06 -5.74
N SER A 21 0.71 7.01 -5.80
CA SER A 21 -0.65 6.79 -5.32
C SER A 21 -1.37 5.71 -6.12
N LEU A 22 -1.27 5.74 -7.45
CA LEU A 22 -1.88 4.76 -8.34
C LEU A 22 -1.30 3.36 -8.13
N ILE A 23 0.01 3.23 -7.92
CA ILE A 23 0.66 1.94 -7.64
C ILE A 23 0.11 1.35 -6.33
N VAL A 24 0.03 2.16 -5.27
CA VAL A 24 -0.50 1.69 -3.97
C VAL A 24 -1.96 1.26 -4.09
N ILE A 25 -2.80 2.04 -4.76
CA ILE A 25 -4.21 1.68 -4.98
C ILE A 25 -4.32 0.39 -5.80
N SER A 26 -3.52 0.26 -6.87
CA SER A 26 -3.51 -0.93 -7.71
C SER A 26 -3.10 -2.19 -6.93
N MET A 27 -2.09 -2.08 -6.07
CA MET A 27 -1.69 -3.17 -5.18
C MET A 27 -2.80 -3.57 -4.22
N ILE A 28 -3.51 -2.60 -3.63
CA ILE A 28 -4.64 -2.87 -2.72
C ILE A 28 -5.78 -3.59 -3.47
N ILE A 29 -6.12 -3.12 -4.67
CA ILE A 29 -7.18 -3.74 -5.49
C ILE A 29 -6.78 -5.17 -5.88
N LEU A 30 -5.53 -5.39 -6.28
CA LEU A 30 -5.03 -6.71 -6.65
C LEU A 30 -5.10 -7.69 -5.47
N VAL A 31 -4.67 -7.24 -4.30
CA VAL A 31 -4.80 -7.93 -3.01
C VAL A 31 -6.27 -8.31 -2.81
N ILE A 32 -7.20 -7.34 -2.77
CA ILE A 32 -8.64 -7.59 -2.56
C ILE A 32 -9.21 -8.59 -3.57
N TYR A 33 -8.83 -8.47 -4.84
CA TYR A 33 -9.29 -9.37 -5.89
C TYR A 33 -8.83 -10.81 -5.65
N ASP A 34 -7.54 -11.01 -5.34
CA ASP A 34 -6.98 -12.33 -5.03
C ASP A 34 -7.68 -12.96 -3.83
N TYR A 35 -8.00 -12.16 -2.80
CA TYR A 35 -8.78 -12.62 -1.66
C TYR A 35 -10.21 -12.99 -2.06
N ALA A 36 -10.91 -12.16 -2.84
CA ALA A 36 -12.29 -12.40 -3.22
C ALA A 36 -12.48 -13.72 -3.96
N ILE A 37 -11.55 -14.09 -4.85
CA ILE A 37 -11.64 -15.35 -5.62
C ILE A 37 -11.36 -16.59 -4.76
N THR A 38 -10.53 -16.46 -3.72
CA THR A 38 -10.13 -17.58 -2.85
C THR A 38 -11.03 -17.73 -1.62
N LEU A 39 -11.73 -16.66 -1.22
CA LEU A 39 -12.63 -16.62 -0.06
C LEU A 39 -13.75 -17.65 -0.15
N TYR A 40 -14.30 -17.91 -1.33
CA TYR A 40 -15.33 -18.94 -1.51
C TYR A 40 -14.82 -20.34 -1.15
N ARG A 41 -13.60 -20.69 -1.57
CA ARG A 41 -12.97 -21.96 -1.19
C ARG A 41 -12.65 -21.96 0.30
N GLU A 42 -12.13 -20.88 0.84
CA GLU A 42 -11.77 -20.81 2.25
C GLU A 42 -12.97 -21.00 3.17
N VAL A 43 -14.08 -20.33 2.89
CA VAL A 43 -15.32 -20.50 3.66
C VAL A 43 -15.79 -21.95 3.60
N THR A 44 -15.74 -22.57 2.42
CA THR A 44 -16.19 -23.96 2.21
C THR A 44 -15.31 -24.99 2.94
N TRP A 45 -13.99 -24.82 2.90
CA TRP A 45 -13.04 -25.83 3.40
C TRP A 45 -12.56 -25.59 4.83
N ILE A 46 -12.54 -24.33 5.28
CA ILE A 46 -11.96 -23.90 6.54
C ILE A 46 -13.03 -23.49 7.55
N TRP A 47 -14.02 -22.70 7.15
CA TRP A 47 -15.00 -22.13 8.08
C TRP A 47 -16.16 -23.08 8.40
N LEU A 48 -16.54 -23.92 7.44
CA LEU A 48 -17.57 -24.96 7.61
C LEU A 48 -17.06 -26.21 8.36
N ARG A 49 -15.75 -26.31 8.65
CA ARG A 49 -15.15 -27.44 9.36
C ARG A 49 -14.81 -27.07 10.81
N LYS A 50 -14.53 -28.08 11.64
CA LYS A 50 -14.08 -27.87 13.03
C LYS A 50 -12.84 -26.97 13.03
N TRP A 51 -12.86 -25.93 13.86
CA TRP A 51 -11.75 -24.99 13.99
C TRP A 51 -10.53 -25.73 14.54
N THR A 52 -9.50 -25.86 13.71
CA THR A 52 -8.24 -26.52 14.10
C THR A 52 -7.15 -25.48 14.27
N PHE A 53 -6.03 -25.85 14.90
CA PHE A 53 -4.86 -24.97 15.03
C PHE A 53 -4.31 -24.52 13.65
N ALA A 54 -4.45 -25.36 12.62
CA ALA A 54 -4.11 -25.01 11.24
C ALA A 54 -4.98 -23.87 10.70
N THR A 55 -6.26 -23.82 11.06
CA THR A 55 -7.17 -22.71 10.72
C THR A 55 -6.70 -21.39 11.32
N TRP A 56 -6.23 -21.40 12.57
CA TRP A 56 -5.70 -20.21 13.23
C TRP A 56 -4.40 -19.71 12.61
N ILE A 57 -3.48 -20.61 12.28
CA ILE A 57 -2.23 -20.26 11.58
C ILE A 57 -2.54 -19.69 10.19
N PHE A 58 -3.49 -20.28 9.47
CA PHE A 58 -3.95 -19.78 8.18
C PHE A 58 -4.56 -18.38 8.30
N LEU A 59 -5.44 -18.16 9.28
CA LEU A 59 -6.05 -16.87 9.55
C LEU A 59 -4.98 -15.81 9.91
N ALA A 60 -4.06 -16.15 10.81
CA ALA A 60 -2.98 -15.25 11.20
C ALA A 60 -2.14 -14.86 9.97
N ASN A 61 -1.67 -15.83 9.20
CA ASN A 61 -0.82 -15.55 8.05
C ASN A 61 -1.54 -14.74 6.96
N ARG A 62 -2.83 -14.99 6.77
CA ARG A 62 -3.63 -14.41 5.69
C ARG A 62 -4.19 -13.02 6.02
N TYR A 63 -4.57 -12.77 7.26
CA TYR A 63 -5.12 -11.48 7.67
C TYR A 63 -4.05 -10.53 8.22
N LEU A 64 -2.91 -11.04 8.74
CA LEU A 64 -1.78 -10.20 9.14
C LEU A 64 -1.22 -9.40 7.95
N THR A 65 -1.12 -10.02 6.77
CA THR A 65 -0.67 -9.37 5.54
C THR A 65 -1.62 -8.24 5.12
N ILE A 66 -2.94 -8.44 5.26
CA ILE A 66 -3.93 -7.39 5.00
C ILE A 66 -3.76 -6.23 5.98
N THR A 67 -3.64 -6.50 7.28
CA THR A 67 -3.37 -5.44 8.27
C THR A 67 -2.06 -4.72 8.00
N ALA A 68 -1.01 -5.40 7.52
CA ALA A 68 0.24 -4.75 7.16
C ALA A 68 0.08 -3.82 5.95
N VAL A 69 -0.63 -4.26 4.90
CA VAL A 69 -0.93 -3.43 3.72
C VAL A 69 -1.79 -2.23 4.11
N LEU A 70 -2.84 -2.43 4.91
CA LEU A 70 -3.68 -1.35 5.41
C LEU A 70 -2.85 -0.37 6.24
N PHE A 71 -1.99 -0.85 7.13
CA PHE A 71 -1.12 0.01 7.93
C PHE A 71 -0.16 0.85 7.07
N VAL A 72 0.38 0.27 5.99
CA VAL A 72 1.22 1.00 5.02
C VAL A 72 0.41 2.04 4.25
N ALA A 73 -0.81 1.69 3.84
CA ALA A 73 -1.72 2.56 3.11
C ALA A 73 -2.23 3.73 3.97
N THR A 74 -2.51 3.47 5.25
CA THR A 74 -2.99 4.48 6.21
C THR A 74 -1.86 5.26 6.88
N ARG A 75 -0.58 4.99 6.56
CA ARG A 75 0.53 5.75 7.15
C ARG A 75 0.27 7.23 6.92
N PRO A 76 0.27 8.05 8.00
CA PRO A 76 -0.10 9.44 7.89
C PRO A 76 0.79 10.14 6.87
N THR A 77 0.15 10.74 5.87
CA THR A 77 0.78 11.55 4.82
C THR A 77 1.65 12.68 5.38
N ALA A 78 1.48 13.04 6.66
CA ALA A 78 2.28 14.01 7.39
C ALA A 78 3.80 13.74 7.39
N GLN A 79 4.26 12.49 7.27
CA GLN A 79 5.70 12.18 7.14
C GLN A 79 6.24 12.26 5.70
N ARG A 80 5.38 12.38 4.68
CA ARG A 80 5.79 12.41 3.27
C ARG A 80 6.08 13.82 2.75
N TYR A 81 5.61 14.86 3.45
CA TYR A 81 5.86 16.27 3.15
C TYR A 81 7.08 16.83 3.89
N VAL A 82 8.23 16.13 3.85
CA VAL A 82 9.49 16.81 4.18
C VAL A 82 10.03 17.38 2.86
N PRO A 83 9.94 18.70 2.64
CA PRO A 83 10.43 19.29 1.40
C PRO A 83 11.93 19.02 1.27
N LYS A 84 12.31 18.43 0.13
CA LYS A 84 13.69 18.03 -0.17
C LYS A 84 14.69 19.18 -0.13
N SER A 85 14.20 20.42 -0.21
CA SER A 85 15.00 21.64 -0.08
C SER A 85 15.60 21.83 1.32
N ARG A 86 15.09 21.18 2.37
CA ARG A 86 15.65 21.35 3.73
C ARG A 86 16.99 20.65 3.93
N TYR A 87 17.38 19.71 3.06
CA TYR A 87 18.64 18.95 3.22
C TYR A 87 19.84 19.64 2.58
N GLU A 88 19.61 20.53 1.60
CA GLU A 88 20.67 21.19 0.83
C GLU A 88 21.14 22.52 1.46
N ILE A 89 20.41 23.05 2.46
CA ILE A 89 20.71 24.36 3.08
C ILE A 89 21.50 24.21 4.40
N THR A 90 21.79 22.96 4.82
CA THR A 90 22.52 22.64 6.07
C THR A 90 23.90 22.04 5.85
N LYS A 91 24.46 22.17 4.63
CA LYS A 91 25.89 21.96 4.35
C LYS A 91 26.51 23.29 3.95
#